data_AF-A0A5U6FMG2-F1
#
_entry.id   AF-A0A5U6FMG2-F1
#
_cell.length_a   1.000
_cell.length_b   1.000
_cell.length_c   1.000
_cell.angle_alpha   90.00
_cell.angle_beta   90.00
_cell.angle_gamma   90.00
#
_symmetry.space_group_name_H-M   'P 1'
#
loop_
_entity.id
_entity.type
_entity.pdbx_description
1 polymer ?
#
loop_
_entity_poly.entity_id
_entity_poly.type
_entity_poly.pdbx_seq_one_letter_code
_entity_poly.pdbx_strand_id
1 'polypeptide(L)' 'MSNSLLPPSASNFMRCAEAVGTRITDIPVDLNTLWSPDTCPVHLLPYLAWAFSVDRWDRNWPEETKRQV' A
#
# COMPACT_ATOMS: atom_id res chain seq x y z
N MET A 1 -16.97 -19.38 4.64
CA MET A 1 -16.37 -19.40 6.00
C MET A 1 -16.64 -18.05 6.62
N SER A 2 -17.08 -18.00 7.88
CA SER A 2 -17.35 -16.73 8.57
C SER A 2 -16.03 -16.02 8.85
N ASN A 3 -15.84 -14.84 8.25
CA ASN A 3 -14.61 -14.03 8.37
C ASN A 3 -14.61 -13.15 9.65
N SER A 4 -15.33 -13.60 10.69
CA SER A 4 -15.50 -12.88 11.96
C SER A 4 -14.41 -13.34 12.92
N LEU A 5 -13.76 -12.39 13.57
CA LEU A 5 -12.74 -12.65 14.59
C LEU A 5 -13.38 -13.02 15.94
N LEU A 6 -14.69 -12.82 16.06
CA LEU A 6 -15.46 -13.10 17.26
C LEU A 6 -15.87 -14.59 17.36
N PRO A 7 -15.89 -15.15 18.59
CA PRO A 7 -16.41 -16.48 18.81
C PRO A 7 -17.93 -16.53 18.55
N PRO A 8 -18.51 -17.71 18.28
CA PRO A 8 -19.95 -17.86 18.03
C PRO A 8 -20.84 -17.34 19.17
N SER A 9 -20.33 -17.39 20.41
CA SER A 9 -21.00 -16.92 21.62
C SER A 9 -20.98 -15.40 21.82
N ALA A 10 -20.37 -14.63 20.90
CA ALA A 10 -20.27 -13.18 21.03
C ALA A 10 -21.65 -12.50 21.00
N SER A 11 -21.82 -11.53 21.89
CA SER A 11 -23.06 -10.77 22.05
C SER A 11 -23.33 -9.86 20.85
N ASN A 12 -24.58 -9.41 20.71
CA ASN A 12 -24.96 -8.51 19.61
C ASN A 12 -24.14 -7.20 19.63
N PHE A 13 -23.88 -6.64 20.81
CA PHE A 13 -23.04 -5.46 20.96
C PHE A 13 -21.63 -5.67 20.38
N MET A 14 -21.00 -6.82 20.67
CA MET A 14 -19.67 -7.14 20.14
C MET A 14 -19.69 -7.25 18.61
N ARG A 15 -20.73 -7.87 18.05
CA ARG A 15 -20.90 -7.97 16.59
C ARG A 15 -21.10 -6.59 15.94
N CYS A 16 -21.87 -5.70 16.57
CA CYS A 16 -22.00 -4.31 16.11
C CYS A 16 -20.66 -3.56 16.17
N ALA A 17 -19.88 -3.76 17.23
CA ALA A 17 -18.55 -3.14 17.35
C ALA A 17 -17.58 -3.66 16.28
N GLU A 18 -17.57 -4.97 16.02
CA GLU A 18 -16.79 -5.57 14.92
C GLU A 18 -17.16 -4.95 13.57
N ALA A 19 -18.45 -4.82 13.27
CA ALA A 19 -18.93 -4.25 12.01
C ALA A 19 -18.56 -2.77 11.80
N VAL A 20 -18.38 -2.00 12.88
CA VAL A 20 -17.91 -0.61 12.78
C VAL A 20 -16.39 -0.56 12.58
N GLY A 21 -15.65 -1.50 13.19
CA GLY A 21 -14.19 -1.58 13.09
C GLY A 21 -13.68 -2.01 11.71
N THR A 22 -14.43 -2.84 10.98
CA THR A 22 -14.03 -3.33 9.65
C THR A 22 -13.79 -2.22 8.62
N ARG A 23 -14.46 -1.07 8.75
CA ARG A 23 -14.25 0.06 7.83
C ARG A 23 -12.82 0.62 7.88
N ILE A 24 -12.12 0.47 9.01
CA ILE A 24 -10.73 0.92 9.16
C ILE A 24 -9.78 -0.01 8.41
N THR A 25 -10.07 -1.32 8.41
CA THR A 25 -9.26 -2.31 7.70
C THR A 25 -9.43 -2.27 6.19
N ASP A 26 -10.50 -1.62 5.68
CA ASP A 26 -10.74 -1.43 4.25
C ASP A 26 -9.93 -0.27 3.64
N ILE A 27 -9.17 0.49 4.44
CA ILE A 27 -8.31 1.54 3.92
C ILE A 27 -7.21 0.86 3.06
N PRO A 28 -7.11 1.17 1.76
CA PRO A 28 -6.08 0.57 0.92
C PRO A 28 -4.69 1.02 1.38
N VAL A 29 -3.84 0.06 1.71
CA VAL A 29 -2.46 0.29 2.14
C VAL A 29 -1.51 -0.36 1.13
N ASP A 30 -1.24 0.35 0.04
CA ASP A 30 -0.37 -0.11 -1.04
C ASP A 30 1.12 0.20 -0.77
N LEU A 31 1.59 0.02 0.47
CA LEU A 31 2.98 0.33 0.82
C LEU A 31 3.98 -0.57 0.08
N ASN A 32 3.59 -1.81 -0.23
CA ASN A 32 4.46 -2.74 -0.95
C ASN A 32 4.73 -2.29 -2.40
N THR A 33 3.81 -1.53 -3.00
CA THR A 33 4.01 -1.02 -4.37
C THR A 33 5.07 0.07 -4.42
N LEU A 34 5.37 0.73 -3.30
CA LEU A 34 6.31 1.84 -3.24
C LEU A 34 7.77 1.39 -3.35
N TRP A 35 8.08 0.12 -3.00
CA TRP A 35 9.45 -0.41 -2.99
C TRP A 35 9.83 -1.15 -4.29
N SER A 36 8.92 -1.25 -5.24
CA SER A 36 9.15 -1.92 -6.53
C SER A 36 9.13 -0.88 -7.66
N PRO A 37 10.21 -0.77 -8.47
CA PRO A 37 10.27 0.15 -9.59
C PRO A 37 9.16 -0.06 -10.61
N ASP A 38 8.59 -1.26 -10.76
CA ASP A 38 7.54 -1.55 -11.74
C ASP A 38 6.14 -1.12 -11.27
N THR A 39 5.87 -1.24 -9.97
CA THR A 39 4.54 -0.99 -9.38
C THR A 39 4.44 0.37 -8.70
N CYS A 40 5.57 1.04 -8.46
CA CYS A 40 5.60 2.35 -7.81
C CYS A 40 4.97 3.43 -8.70
N PRO A 41 4.14 4.32 -8.14
CA PRO A 41 3.65 5.50 -8.87
C PRO A 41 4.80 6.35 -9.41
N VAL A 42 4.68 6.79 -10.67
CA VAL A 42 5.76 7.51 -11.39
C VAL A 42 6.26 8.75 -10.65
N HIS A 43 5.34 9.48 -10.01
CA HIS A 43 5.66 10.69 -9.25
C HIS A 43 6.49 10.41 -7.98
N LEU A 44 6.51 9.15 -7.49
CA LEU A 44 7.28 8.73 -6.33
C LEU A 44 8.61 8.06 -6.69
N LEU A 45 8.82 7.68 -7.96
CA LEU A 45 10.07 7.10 -8.44
C LEU A 45 11.34 7.90 -8.08
N PRO A 46 11.34 9.25 -8.04
CA PRO A 46 12.54 9.99 -7.63
C PRO A 46 12.97 9.69 -6.19
N TYR A 47 12.02 9.42 -5.29
CA TYR A 47 12.32 9.07 -3.89
C TYR A 47 12.82 7.63 -3.79
N LEU A 48 12.28 6.73 -4.62
CA LEU A 48 12.78 5.36 -4.71
C LEU A 48 14.22 5.34 -5.24
N ALA A 49 14.50 6.10 -6.30
CA ALA A 49 15.84 6.26 -6.85
C ALA A 49 16.83 6.84 -5.83
N TRP A 50 16.39 7.81 -5.02
CA TRP A 50 17.19 8.31 -3.91
C TRP A 50 17.51 7.22 -2.87
N ALA A 51 16.52 6.40 -2.50
CA ALA A 51 16.73 5.28 -1.57
C ALA A 51 17.72 4.23 -2.11
N PHE A 52 17.76 4.02 -3.43
CA PHE A 52 18.73 3.15 -4.10
C PHE A 52 20.05 3.86 -4.46
N SER A 53 20.25 5.11 -4.02
CA SER A 53 21.48 5.88 -4.26
C SER A 53 21.78 6.12 -5.75
N VAL A 54 20.75 6.31 -6.57
CA VAL A 54 20.93 6.64 -7.99
C VAL A 54 21.57 8.02 -8.12
N ASP A 55 22.76 8.07 -8.73
CA ASP A 55 23.58 9.30 -8.84
C ASP A 55 22.99 10.34 -9.80
N ARG A 56 22.36 9.89 -10.90
CA ARG A 56 21.79 10.77 -11.93
C ARG A 56 20.30 10.54 -12.06
N TRP A 57 19.55 11.62 -11.94
CA TRP A 57 18.10 11.61 -12.12
C TRP A 57 17.66 12.80 -12.98
N ASP A 58 16.96 12.52 -14.08
CA ASP A 58 16.33 13.54 -14.91
C ASP A 58 14.81 13.42 -14.86
N ARG A 59 14.14 14.53 -14.58
CA ARG A 59 12.68 14.60 -14.54
C ARG A 59 12.05 14.41 -15.92
N ASN A 60 12.78 14.71 -17.00
CA ASN A 60 12.30 14.61 -18.36
C ASN A 60 12.52 13.21 -18.97
N TRP A 61 13.16 12.27 -18.26
CA TRP A 61 13.29 10.90 -18.74
C TRP A 61 11.92 10.24 -18.95
N PRO A 62 11.79 9.41 -20.00
CA PRO A 62 10.66 8.51 -20.17
C PRO A 62 10.45 7.65 -18.92
N GLU A 63 9.19 7.28 -18.65
CA GLU A 63 8.86 6.46 -17.49
C GLU A 63 9.60 5.12 -17.48
N GLU A 64 9.74 4.50 -18.65
CA GLU A 64 10.50 3.25 -18.81
C GLU A 64 11.95 3.41 -18.35
N THR A 65 12.64 4.49 -18.78
CA THR A 65 14.01 4.77 -18.34
C THR A 65 14.07 5.02 -16.84
N LYS A 66 13.14 5.77 -16.26
CA LYS A 66 13.08 6.03 -14.81
C LYS A 66 12.90 4.77 -13.95
N ARG A 67 12.35 3.69 -14.51
CA ARG A 67 12.15 2.42 -13.79
C ARG A 67 13.33 1.46 -13.95
N GLN A 68 14.26 1.72 -14.86
CA GLN A 68 15.41 0.86 -15.16
C GLN A 68 16.73 1.38 -14.60
N VAL A 69 16.73 2.55 -13.95
CA VAL A 69 17.91 3.22 -13.38
C VAL A 69 18.04 3.03 -11.88
#